data_AF-A0A5C9E1F9-F1
#
_entry.id   AF-A0A5C9E1F9-F1
#
_cell.length_a   1.000
_cell.length_b   1.000
_cell.length_c   1.000
_cell.angle_alpha   90.00
_cell.angle_beta   90.00
_cell.angle_gamma   90.00
#
_symmetry.space_group_name_H-M   'P 1'
#
loop_
_entity.id
_entity.type
_entity.pdbx_description
1 polymer ?
#
loop_
_entity_poly.entity_id
_entity_poly.type
_entity_poly.pdbx_seq_one_letter_code
_entity_poly.pdbx_strand_id
1 'polypeptide(L)'
;MIAKLESQLTHICKDSGYSSKMIDATSILQMAFNNPDRNIIKARIKYSGQNEKTWIVVIVGLRSSVLQPFNKFTNIASGQYSPCDIFGIVPCIAQLVRFESTGPSLSAIVKDDVTRIVLVFEGDSEARLGPINSLATRLWRFMKRWDEWTEVLLGILERDQYVGDWELNWRELLAGESGFVTMPWFSPLHYDNRVLAMARIVTASKALLTSVLSGQQMSDSMITGLLDWLENLEPLPRIESAPSTDEEVMV
;
A
#
# COMPACT_ATOMS: atom_id res chain seq x y z
N MET A 1 -9.84 5.67 -17.85
CA MET A 1 -9.69 4.50 -16.97
C MET A 1 -10.90 4.30 -16.03
N ILE A 2 -11.43 5.36 -15.40
CA ILE A 2 -12.66 5.30 -14.57
C ILE A 2 -13.84 4.63 -15.32
N ALA A 3 -14.14 5.05 -16.54
CA ALA A 3 -15.23 4.47 -17.34
C ALA A 3 -15.06 2.96 -17.62
N LYS A 4 -13.81 2.48 -17.72
CA LYS A 4 -13.52 1.04 -17.89
C LYS A 4 -13.81 0.29 -16.58
N LEU A 5 -13.35 0.81 -15.45
CA LEU A 5 -13.64 0.25 -14.13
C LEU A 5 -15.15 0.23 -13.86
N GLU A 6 -15.85 1.33 -14.12
CA GLU A 6 -17.31 1.43 -14.01
C GLU A 6 -18.00 0.37 -14.87
N SER A 7 -17.60 0.24 -16.15
CA SER A 7 -18.17 -0.75 -17.08
C SER A 7 -17.98 -2.18 -16.56
N GLN A 8 -16.77 -2.51 -16.07
CA GLN A 8 -16.47 -3.82 -15.50
C GLN A 8 -17.27 -4.10 -14.22
N LEU A 9 -17.37 -3.14 -13.31
CA LEU A 9 -18.17 -3.26 -12.09
C LEU A 9 -19.67 -3.39 -12.40
N THR A 10 -20.16 -2.65 -13.38
CA THR A 10 -21.55 -2.73 -13.84
C THR A 10 -21.85 -4.10 -14.43
N HIS A 11 -20.92 -4.67 -15.20
CA HIS A 11 -21.09 -5.98 -15.82
C HIS A 11 -21.22 -7.09 -14.76
N ILE A 12 -20.33 -7.15 -13.77
CA ILE A 12 -20.42 -8.16 -12.71
C ILE A 12 -21.69 -8.03 -11.86
N CYS A 13 -22.18 -6.80 -11.65
CA CYS A 13 -23.44 -6.57 -10.93
C CYS A 13 -24.65 -7.04 -11.73
N LYS A 14 -24.64 -6.89 -13.06
CA LYS A 14 -25.71 -7.39 -13.95
C LYS A 14 -25.74 -8.91 -14.02
N ASP A 15 -24.59 -9.54 -14.19
CA ASP A 15 -24.48 -10.99 -14.41
C ASP A 15 -24.86 -11.80 -13.16
N SER A 16 -24.71 -11.21 -11.97
CA SER A 16 -25.08 -11.83 -10.69
C SER A 16 -26.58 -11.77 -10.35
N GLY A 17 -27.41 -11.24 -11.26
CA GLY A 17 -28.87 -11.27 -11.15
C GLY A 17 -29.47 -10.33 -10.09
N TYR A 18 -28.79 -9.23 -9.74
CA TYR A 18 -29.26 -8.20 -8.79
C TYR A 18 -29.76 -8.74 -7.43
N SER A 19 -29.31 -9.91 -7.02
CA SER A 19 -29.60 -10.41 -5.68
C SER A 19 -28.78 -9.62 -4.66
N SER A 20 -29.31 -9.37 -3.45
CA SER A 20 -28.67 -8.65 -2.33
C SER A 20 -27.36 -9.28 -1.80
N LYS A 21 -26.75 -10.18 -2.57
CA LYS A 21 -25.54 -10.92 -2.24
C LYS A 21 -24.29 -10.09 -2.54
N MET A 22 -23.23 -10.36 -1.78
CA MET A 22 -21.90 -9.81 -2.03
C MET A 22 -21.29 -10.45 -3.28
N ILE A 23 -21.02 -9.65 -4.30
CA ILE A 23 -20.45 -10.07 -5.58
C ILE A 23 -18.93 -9.94 -5.51
N ASP A 24 -18.20 -10.90 -6.07
CA ASP A 24 -16.74 -10.85 -6.11
C ASP A 24 -16.25 -9.88 -7.20
N ALA A 25 -15.45 -8.89 -6.79
CA ALA A 25 -14.82 -7.92 -7.67
C ALA A 25 -13.28 -8.02 -7.65
N THR A 26 -12.73 -9.06 -7.02
CA THR A 26 -11.30 -9.18 -6.70
C THR A 26 -10.43 -9.07 -7.94
N SER A 27 -10.67 -9.89 -8.97
CA SER A 27 -9.83 -9.92 -10.17
C SER A 27 -9.84 -8.61 -10.96
N ILE A 28 -10.98 -7.91 -11.02
CA ILE A 28 -11.07 -6.60 -11.67
C ILE A 28 -10.18 -5.59 -10.95
N LEU A 29 -10.26 -5.55 -9.61
CA LEU A 29 -9.46 -4.62 -8.83
C LEU A 29 -7.97 -5.00 -8.81
N GLN A 30 -7.64 -6.29 -8.82
CA GLN A 30 -6.26 -6.76 -8.95
C GLN A 30 -5.62 -6.25 -10.24
N MET A 31 -6.31 -6.42 -11.37
CA MET A 31 -5.83 -5.93 -12.67
C MET A 31 -5.68 -4.40 -12.71
N ALA A 32 -6.53 -3.68 -11.99
CA ALA A 32 -6.53 -2.22 -12.00
C ALA A 32 -5.52 -1.59 -11.04
N PHE A 33 -5.22 -2.24 -9.91
CA PHE A 33 -4.59 -1.58 -8.76
C PHE A 33 -3.45 -2.34 -8.08
N ASN A 34 -3.12 -3.57 -8.49
CA ASN A 34 -1.92 -4.23 -8.00
C ASN A 34 -0.67 -3.51 -8.51
N ASN A 35 0.34 -3.38 -7.65
CA ASN A 35 1.66 -2.86 -8.00
C ASN A 35 2.73 -3.49 -7.06
N PRO A 36 4.01 -3.10 -7.16
CA PRO A 36 5.08 -3.67 -6.32
C PRO A 36 4.94 -3.44 -4.80
N ASP A 37 4.12 -2.47 -4.36
CA ASP A 37 4.01 -2.06 -2.96
C ASP A 37 2.70 -2.54 -2.30
N ARG A 38 1.72 -2.97 -3.11
CA ARG A 38 0.41 -3.42 -2.64
C ARG A 38 -0.29 -4.35 -3.62
N ASN A 39 -1.10 -5.26 -3.08
CA ASN A 39 -1.97 -6.15 -3.83
C ASN A 39 -3.40 -6.14 -3.28
N ILE A 40 -4.38 -6.32 -4.16
CA ILE A 40 -5.76 -6.59 -3.75
C ILE A 40 -5.86 -8.07 -3.39
N ILE A 41 -6.10 -8.36 -2.12
CA ILE A 41 -6.29 -9.73 -1.60
C ILE A 41 -7.72 -10.18 -1.89
N LYS A 42 -8.69 -9.31 -1.62
CA LYS A 42 -10.12 -9.62 -1.77
C LYS A 42 -10.91 -8.34 -1.98
N ALA A 43 -11.89 -8.37 -2.88
CA ALA A 43 -12.84 -7.29 -3.04
C ALA A 43 -14.26 -7.82 -3.22
N ARG A 44 -15.22 -7.24 -2.50
CA ARG A 44 -16.63 -7.65 -2.54
C ARG A 44 -17.52 -6.43 -2.63
N ILE A 45 -18.40 -6.41 -3.64
CA ILE A 45 -19.37 -5.35 -3.87
C ILE A 45 -20.77 -5.79 -3.45
N LYS A 46 -21.48 -4.91 -2.74
CA LYS A 46 -22.91 -5.03 -2.47
C LYS A 46 -23.64 -4.04 -3.36
N TYR A 47 -24.44 -4.55 -4.28
CA TYR A 47 -25.28 -3.76 -5.17
C TYR A 47 -26.73 -4.22 -5.06
N SER A 48 -27.63 -3.31 -4.68
CA SER A 48 -29.06 -3.61 -4.51
C SER A 48 -29.95 -2.92 -5.55
N GLY A 49 -29.39 -2.20 -6.52
CA GLY A 49 -30.15 -1.44 -7.51
C GLY A 49 -29.70 0.02 -7.62
N GLN A 50 -30.32 0.77 -8.54
CA GLN A 50 -29.90 2.16 -8.84
C GLN A 50 -30.30 3.17 -7.77
N ASN A 51 -31.33 2.87 -6.98
CA ASN A 51 -31.85 3.76 -5.94
C ASN A 51 -31.28 3.47 -4.54
N GLU A 52 -30.38 2.49 -4.43
CA GLU A 52 -29.75 2.12 -3.17
C GLU A 52 -28.25 2.40 -3.19
N LYS A 53 -27.71 2.68 -2.00
CA LYS A 53 -26.27 2.85 -1.80
C LYS A 53 -25.54 1.57 -2.18
N THR A 54 -24.47 1.73 -2.94
CA THR A 54 -23.61 0.61 -3.35
C THR A 54 -22.33 0.64 -2.52
N TRP A 55 -21.89 -0.51 -2.02
CA TRP A 55 -20.71 -0.57 -1.15
C TRP A 55 -19.69 -1.53 -1.74
N ILE A 56 -18.41 -1.23 -1.61
CA ILE A 56 -17.34 -2.19 -1.88
C ILE A 56 -16.41 -2.27 -0.70
N VAL A 57 -16.15 -3.50 -0.25
CA VAL A 57 -15.12 -3.81 0.74
C VAL A 57 -13.91 -4.31 -0.01
N VAL A 58 -12.76 -3.70 0.20
CA VAL A 58 -11.49 -4.02 -0.42
C VAL A 58 -10.48 -4.35 0.67
N ILE A 59 -9.89 -5.53 0.61
CA ILE A 59 -8.77 -5.94 1.46
C ILE A 59 -7.50 -5.82 0.62
N VAL A 60 -6.61 -4.96 1.05
CA VAL A 60 -5.33 -4.67 0.40
C VAL A 60 -4.21 -5.25 1.27
N GLY A 61 -3.35 -6.08 0.71
CA GLY A 61 -2.08 -6.45 1.31
C GLY A 61 -1.00 -5.45 0.91
N LEU A 62 -0.12 -5.11 1.85
CA LEU A 62 1.07 -4.31 1.53
C LEU A 62 2.23 -5.20 1.09
N ARG A 63 3.40 -4.61 0.89
CA ARG A 63 4.60 -5.32 0.42
C ARG A 63 4.94 -6.53 1.29
N SER A 64 4.77 -6.48 2.61
CA SER A 64 4.93 -7.63 3.51
C SER A 64 4.01 -8.80 3.13
N SER A 65 2.78 -8.52 2.70
CA SER A 65 1.85 -9.53 2.19
C SER A 65 2.21 -10.03 0.79
N VAL A 66 2.78 -9.16 -0.07
CA VAL A 66 3.29 -9.56 -1.39
C VAL A 66 4.51 -10.48 -1.24
N LEU A 67 5.36 -10.20 -0.26
CA LEU A 67 6.58 -10.94 0.03
C LEU A 67 6.35 -12.20 0.89
N GLN A 68 5.12 -12.42 1.39
CA GLN A 68 4.79 -13.58 2.23
C GLN A 68 5.25 -14.94 1.67
N PRO A 69 5.21 -15.20 0.35
CA PRO A 69 5.70 -16.47 -0.21
C PRO A 69 7.23 -16.65 -0.16
N PHE A 70 8.00 -15.61 0.14
CA PHE A 70 9.46 -15.63 0.13
C PHE A 70 10.02 -15.97 1.51
N ASN A 71 11.23 -16.53 1.53
CA ASN A 71 11.91 -16.93 2.76
C ASN A 71 12.23 -15.72 3.63
N LYS A 72 12.06 -15.89 4.95
CA LYS A 72 12.57 -14.98 5.97
C LYS A 72 13.77 -15.61 6.66
N PHE A 73 14.86 -14.85 6.80
CA PHE A 73 16.04 -15.28 7.57
C PHE A 73 15.93 -14.93 9.06
N THR A 74 14.98 -14.06 9.41
CA THR A 74 14.65 -13.75 10.79
C THR A 74 13.17 -13.45 10.92
N ASN A 75 12.58 -13.89 12.03
CA ASN A 75 11.26 -13.44 12.44
C ASN A 75 11.47 -12.22 13.33
N ILE A 76 11.38 -11.03 12.74
CA ILE A 76 11.40 -9.79 13.51
C ILE A 76 10.20 -9.82 14.45
N ALA A 77 10.44 -9.62 15.75
CA ALA A 77 9.37 -9.49 16.74
C ALA A 77 8.39 -8.41 16.28
N SER A 78 7.09 -8.68 16.45
CA SER A 78 5.98 -7.89 15.91
C SER A 78 6.07 -6.40 16.31
N GLY A 79 6.59 -5.57 15.40
CA GLY A 79 6.34 -4.12 15.39
C GLY A 79 4.96 -3.82 14.79
N GLN A 80 4.51 -2.57 14.92
CA GLN A 80 3.20 -2.16 14.36
C GLN A 80 3.11 -2.33 12.83
N TYR A 81 4.21 -2.13 12.11
CA TYR A 81 4.31 -2.29 10.65
C TYR A 81 5.71 -2.82 10.30
N SER A 82 5.86 -3.40 9.11
CA SER A 82 7.17 -3.84 8.59
C SER A 82 7.84 -2.71 7.79
N PRO A 83 9.18 -2.55 7.84
CA PRO A 83 9.89 -1.55 7.03
C PRO A 83 9.57 -1.61 5.52
N CYS A 84 9.36 -2.79 4.96
CA CYS A 84 9.00 -2.99 3.55
C CYS A 84 7.65 -2.37 3.19
N ASP A 85 6.79 -2.12 4.18
CA ASP A 85 5.48 -1.53 3.97
C ASP A 85 5.52 -0.01 3.87
N ILE A 86 6.64 0.68 4.15
CA ILE A 86 6.71 2.16 4.21
C ILE A 86 6.09 2.82 2.97
N PHE A 87 6.47 2.37 1.77
CA PHE A 87 5.95 2.92 0.51
C PHE A 87 4.45 2.68 0.32
N GLY A 88 3.89 1.64 0.91
CA GLY A 88 2.46 1.39 0.92
C GLY A 88 1.74 2.17 2.03
N ILE A 89 2.21 2.05 3.28
CA ILE A 89 1.48 2.49 4.47
C ILE A 89 1.51 4.01 4.66
N VAL A 90 2.65 4.67 4.42
CA VAL A 90 2.79 6.11 4.69
C VAL A 90 1.85 6.92 3.77
N PRO A 91 1.87 6.74 2.44
CA PRO A 91 0.90 7.38 1.56
C PRO A 91 -0.56 6.99 1.86
N CYS A 92 -0.82 5.73 2.26
CA CYS A 92 -2.18 5.28 2.55
C CYS A 92 -2.79 6.02 3.74
N ILE A 93 -2.09 6.04 4.89
CA ILE A 93 -2.57 6.68 6.11
C ILE A 93 -2.73 8.19 5.89
N ALA A 94 -1.75 8.83 5.22
CA ALA A 94 -1.89 10.22 4.82
C ALA A 94 -3.21 10.45 4.06
N GLN A 95 -3.59 9.49 3.22
CA GLN A 95 -4.74 9.66 2.35
C GLN A 95 -6.06 9.41 3.06
N LEU A 96 -6.08 8.43 3.97
CA LEU A 96 -7.22 8.19 4.86
C LEU A 96 -7.56 9.45 5.66
N VAL A 97 -6.55 10.11 6.23
CA VAL A 97 -6.72 11.34 7.03
C VAL A 97 -7.03 12.56 6.17
N ARG A 98 -6.49 12.65 4.95
CA ARG A 98 -6.79 13.78 4.05
C ARG A 98 -8.25 13.81 3.58
N PHE A 99 -8.87 12.65 3.37
CA PHE A 99 -10.12 12.55 2.61
C PHE A 99 -11.34 12.10 3.45
N GLU A 100 -11.51 12.63 4.66
CA GLU A 100 -12.67 12.30 5.53
C GLU A 100 -14.06 12.44 4.84
N SER A 101 -14.20 13.26 3.79
CA SER A 101 -15.47 13.45 3.06
C SER A 101 -15.62 12.71 1.71
N THR A 102 -14.52 12.27 1.09
CA THR A 102 -14.53 11.64 -0.26
C THR A 102 -13.69 10.37 -0.37
N GLY A 103 -13.06 9.96 0.72
CA GLY A 103 -12.30 8.72 0.87
C GLY A 103 -13.18 7.53 1.20
N PRO A 104 -12.59 6.45 1.74
CA PRO A 104 -13.36 5.31 2.21
C PRO A 104 -14.25 5.71 3.39
N SER A 105 -15.49 5.22 3.40
CA SER A 105 -16.45 5.44 4.49
C SER A 105 -16.00 4.75 5.79
N LEU A 106 -15.23 3.66 5.70
CA LEU A 106 -14.61 2.97 6.83
C LEU A 106 -13.23 2.45 6.42
N SER A 107 -12.29 2.44 7.35
CA SER A 107 -11.00 1.80 7.19
C SER A 107 -10.55 1.08 8.45
N ALA A 108 -9.79 0.01 8.29
CA ALA A 108 -9.14 -0.69 9.39
C ALA A 108 -7.79 -1.23 8.93
N ILE A 109 -6.81 -1.26 9.83
CA ILE A 109 -5.50 -1.86 9.57
C ILE A 109 -5.38 -3.11 10.42
N VAL A 110 -5.22 -4.25 9.77
CA VAL A 110 -5.04 -5.56 10.41
C VAL A 110 -3.56 -5.91 10.37
N LYS A 111 -3.02 -6.25 11.54
CA LYS A 111 -1.59 -6.45 11.81
C LYS A 111 -1.42 -7.85 12.40
N ASP A 112 -1.21 -8.83 11.52
CA ASP A 112 -0.84 -10.20 11.91
C ASP A 112 0.63 -10.43 11.49
N ASP A 113 0.93 -11.53 10.81
CA ASP A 113 2.26 -11.78 10.19
C ASP A 113 2.60 -10.81 9.05
N VAL A 114 1.57 -10.14 8.50
CA VAL A 114 1.66 -9.18 7.39
C VAL A 114 0.68 -8.03 7.61
N THR A 115 0.98 -6.87 7.03
CA THR A 115 0.10 -5.71 7.10
C THR A 115 -0.99 -5.79 6.03
N ARG A 116 -2.25 -5.70 6.46
CA ARG A 116 -3.42 -5.61 5.57
C ARG A 116 -4.26 -4.39 5.91
N ILE A 117 -4.82 -3.77 4.89
CA ILE A 117 -5.71 -2.61 5.02
C ILE A 117 -7.07 -2.99 4.46
N VAL A 118 -8.10 -2.83 5.29
CA VAL A 118 -9.49 -2.97 4.89
C VAL A 118 -10.02 -1.58 4.57
N LEU A 119 -10.52 -1.39 3.36
CA LEU A 119 -11.08 -0.15 2.86
C LEU A 119 -12.52 -0.40 2.43
N VAL A 120 -13.45 0.42 2.92
CA VAL A 120 -14.86 0.36 2.51
C VAL A 120 -15.20 1.64 1.78
N PHE A 121 -15.63 1.55 0.53
CA PHE A 121 -16.12 2.69 -0.23
C PHE A 121 -17.62 2.59 -0.44
N GLU A 122 -18.26 3.75 -0.47
CA GLU A 122 -19.70 3.91 -0.69
C GLU A 122 -19.97 4.74 -1.94
N GLY A 123 -20.81 4.22 -2.80
CA GLY A 123 -21.37 4.87 -3.97
C GLY A 123 -22.73 5.47 -3.63
N ASP A 124 -22.83 6.77 -3.87
CA ASP A 124 -24.02 7.57 -3.60
C ASP A 124 -25.15 7.26 -4.60
N SER A 125 -26.31 6.86 -4.09
CA SER A 125 -27.52 6.60 -4.87
C SER A 125 -28.09 7.87 -5.53
N GLU A 126 -27.82 9.05 -4.97
CA GLU A 126 -28.29 10.33 -5.51
C GLU A 126 -27.34 10.91 -6.57
N ALA A 127 -26.21 10.24 -6.83
CA ALA A 127 -25.27 10.70 -7.84
C ALA A 127 -25.90 10.67 -9.24
N ARG A 128 -25.71 11.75 -10.01
CA ARG A 128 -26.26 11.93 -11.37
C ARG A 128 -26.00 10.75 -12.33
N LEU A 129 -24.85 10.10 -12.21
CA LEU A 129 -24.44 8.97 -13.05
C LEU A 129 -24.68 7.60 -12.40
N GLY A 130 -25.38 7.58 -11.26
CA GLY A 130 -25.71 6.39 -10.48
C GLY A 130 -24.63 5.97 -9.48
N PRO A 131 -24.98 5.05 -8.56
CA PRO A 131 -24.14 4.69 -7.43
C PRO A 131 -22.87 3.92 -7.83
N ILE A 132 -22.90 3.12 -8.91
CA ILE A 132 -21.70 2.40 -9.39
C ILE A 132 -20.67 3.39 -9.94
N ASN A 133 -21.08 4.40 -10.71
CA ASN A 133 -20.16 5.42 -11.22
C ASN A 133 -19.55 6.24 -10.07
N SER A 134 -20.38 6.63 -9.08
CA SER A 134 -19.94 7.33 -7.87
C SER A 134 -18.90 6.51 -7.10
N LEU A 135 -19.18 5.21 -6.90
CA LEU A 135 -18.27 4.27 -6.26
C LEU A 135 -16.95 4.12 -7.02
N ALA A 136 -17.02 3.85 -8.32
CA ALA A 136 -15.85 3.67 -9.18
C ALA A 136 -14.97 4.92 -9.19
N THR A 137 -15.59 6.11 -9.18
CA THR A 137 -14.89 7.39 -9.11
C THR A 137 -14.16 7.58 -7.78
N ARG A 138 -14.82 7.30 -6.64
CA ARG A 138 -14.21 7.39 -5.31
C ARG A 138 -13.05 6.42 -5.16
N LEU A 139 -13.28 5.15 -5.49
CA LEU A 139 -12.25 4.10 -5.46
C LEU A 139 -11.05 4.48 -6.33
N TRP A 140 -11.30 4.88 -7.58
CA TRP A 140 -10.23 5.26 -8.52
C TRP A 140 -9.43 6.46 -8.02
N ARG A 141 -10.11 7.53 -7.56
CA ARG A 141 -9.43 8.71 -7.01
C ARG A 141 -8.57 8.34 -5.81
N PHE A 142 -9.09 7.46 -4.94
CA PHE A 142 -8.34 7.02 -3.78
C PHE A 142 -7.07 6.28 -4.21
N MET A 143 -7.21 5.21 -4.98
CA MET A 143 -6.08 4.37 -5.40
C MET A 143 -5.06 5.13 -6.25
N LYS A 144 -5.50 6.02 -7.14
CA LYS A 144 -4.60 6.83 -7.97
C LYS A 144 -3.76 7.79 -7.14
N ARG A 145 -4.37 8.48 -6.17
CA ARG A 145 -3.65 9.41 -5.32
C ARG A 145 -2.69 8.69 -4.37
N TRP A 146 -3.03 7.47 -3.95
CA TRP A 146 -2.15 6.63 -3.15
C TRP A 146 -0.89 6.31 -3.96
N ASP A 147 -1.06 5.91 -5.21
CA ASP A 147 0.03 5.71 -6.16
C ASP A 147 0.88 6.98 -6.37
N GLU A 148 0.24 8.11 -6.67
CA GLU A 148 0.91 9.40 -6.88
C GLU A 148 1.80 9.78 -5.68
N TRP A 149 1.34 9.55 -4.46
CA TRP A 149 2.13 9.86 -3.26
C TRP A 149 3.22 8.84 -2.95
N THR A 150 3.05 7.60 -3.40
CA THR A 150 4.12 6.60 -3.37
C THR A 150 5.28 7.07 -4.25
N GLU A 151 4.97 7.54 -5.46
CA GLU A 151 5.95 8.10 -6.40
C GLU A 151 6.57 9.40 -5.89
N VAL A 152 5.81 10.26 -5.19
CA VAL A 152 6.38 11.46 -4.54
C VAL A 152 7.38 11.05 -3.45
N LEU A 153 7.07 10.05 -2.63
CA LEU A 153 7.98 9.58 -1.58
C LEU A 153 9.29 9.05 -2.17
N LEU A 154 9.19 8.25 -3.24
CA LEU A 154 10.36 7.77 -3.98
C LEU A 154 11.15 8.93 -4.61
N GLY A 155 10.48 9.88 -5.23
CA GLY A 155 11.12 11.06 -5.82
C GLY A 155 11.80 11.97 -4.80
N ILE A 156 11.35 12.00 -3.54
CA ILE A 156 12.08 12.69 -2.45
C ILE A 156 13.40 11.96 -2.15
N LEU A 157 13.39 10.63 -2.13
CA LEU A 157 14.58 9.82 -1.89
C LEU A 157 15.60 9.91 -3.03
N GLU A 158 15.13 9.88 -4.28
CA GLU A 158 15.98 10.02 -5.47
C GLU A 158 16.70 11.38 -5.53
N ARG A 159 16.12 12.41 -4.91
CA ARG A 159 16.70 13.77 -4.85
C ARG A 159 17.41 14.06 -3.53
N ASP A 160 17.53 13.07 -2.67
CA ASP A 160 18.19 13.22 -1.38
C ASP A 160 19.70 13.38 -1.57
N GLN A 161 20.28 14.44 -1.01
CA GLN A 161 21.70 14.74 -1.19
C GLN A 161 22.66 13.67 -0.62
N TYR A 162 22.19 12.78 0.24
CA TYR A 162 23.03 11.75 0.87
C TYR A 162 22.92 10.40 0.18
N VAL A 163 21.71 10.05 -0.30
CA VAL A 163 21.38 8.69 -0.77
C VAL A 163 20.83 8.66 -2.21
N GLY A 164 20.56 9.82 -2.82
CA GLY A 164 19.98 9.91 -4.16
C GLY A 164 20.87 9.32 -5.25
N ASP A 165 22.19 9.50 -5.13
CA ASP A 165 23.18 9.00 -6.10
C ASP A 165 23.56 7.52 -5.90
N TRP A 166 22.96 6.82 -4.91
CA TRP A 166 23.35 5.44 -4.59
C TRP A 166 22.78 4.38 -5.54
N GLU A 167 21.94 4.77 -6.51
CA GLU A 167 21.22 3.85 -7.43
C GLU A 167 20.56 2.67 -6.69
N LEU A 168 20.09 2.93 -5.46
CA LEU A 168 19.63 1.92 -4.53
C LEU A 168 18.22 1.43 -4.89
N ASN A 169 18.04 0.11 -4.96
CA ASN A 169 16.70 -0.48 -4.95
C ASN A 169 16.11 -0.44 -3.52
N TRP A 170 15.43 0.66 -3.20
CA TRP A 170 14.81 0.87 -1.89
C TRP A 170 13.84 -0.24 -1.49
N ARG A 171 13.10 -0.79 -2.45
CA ARG A 171 12.12 -1.84 -2.19
C ARG A 171 12.77 -3.16 -1.77
N GLU A 172 13.97 -3.45 -2.28
CA GLU A 172 14.78 -4.60 -1.84
C GLU A 172 15.48 -4.32 -0.51
N LEU A 173 16.03 -3.11 -0.31
CA LEU A 173 16.63 -2.73 0.97
C LEU A 173 15.61 -2.91 2.11
N LEU A 174 14.42 -2.35 1.98
CA LEU A 174 13.39 -2.42 3.03
C LEU A 174 12.81 -3.83 3.19
N ALA A 175 12.81 -4.65 2.13
CA ALA A 175 12.47 -6.06 2.24
C ALA A 175 13.49 -6.80 3.12
N GLY A 176 14.78 -6.55 2.89
CA GLY A 176 15.88 -7.05 3.71
C GLY A 176 15.78 -6.59 5.16
N GLU A 177 15.51 -5.30 5.40
CA GLU A 177 15.28 -4.74 6.74
C GLU A 177 14.00 -5.27 7.40
N SER A 178 13.12 -5.93 6.64
CA SER A 178 11.94 -6.64 7.16
C SER A 178 12.20 -8.14 7.38
N GLY A 179 13.45 -8.58 7.24
CA GLY A 179 13.87 -9.96 7.47
C GLY A 179 13.65 -10.90 6.30
N PHE A 180 13.21 -10.41 5.13
CA PHE A 180 13.10 -11.22 3.93
C PHE A 180 14.47 -11.42 3.29
N VAL A 181 14.71 -12.63 2.79
CA VAL A 181 15.91 -12.92 1.98
C VAL A 181 15.82 -12.09 0.70
N THR A 182 16.82 -11.23 0.48
CA THR A 182 16.89 -10.36 -0.69
C THR A 182 17.37 -11.11 -1.92
N MET A 183 17.10 -10.55 -3.10
CA MET A 183 17.44 -11.18 -4.36
C MET A 183 18.96 -11.26 -4.59
N PRO A 184 19.48 -12.26 -5.34
CA PRO A 184 20.93 -12.45 -5.51
C PRO A 184 21.66 -11.27 -6.17
N TRP A 185 20.95 -10.50 -7.00
CA TRP A 185 21.50 -9.30 -7.64
C TRP A 185 21.49 -8.07 -6.73
N PHE A 186 20.81 -8.12 -5.58
CA PHE A 186 20.81 -7.03 -4.62
C PHE A 186 22.02 -7.18 -3.70
N SER A 187 22.93 -6.20 -3.77
CA SER A 187 24.08 -6.10 -2.88
C SER A 187 23.69 -5.26 -1.65
N PRO A 188 23.54 -5.86 -0.45
CA PRO A 188 23.14 -5.11 0.72
C PRO A 188 24.20 -4.09 1.10
N LEU A 189 23.76 -2.89 1.48
CA LEU A 189 24.65 -1.86 1.98
C LEU A 189 25.32 -2.30 3.31
N HIS A 190 26.51 -1.76 3.56
CA HIS A 190 27.14 -1.83 4.88
C HIS A 190 26.23 -1.22 5.95
N TYR A 191 26.37 -1.70 7.18
CA TYR A 191 25.49 -1.33 8.29
C TYR A 191 25.33 0.19 8.47
N ASP A 192 26.42 0.95 8.47
CA ASP A 192 26.38 2.42 8.64
C ASP A 192 25.58 3.12 7.53
N ASN A 193 25.70 2.64 6.29
CA ASN A 193 24.93 3.14 5.17
C ASN A 193 23.44 2.75 5.28
N ARG A 194 23.12 1.59 5.87
CA ARG A 194 21.73 1.21 6.16
C ARG A 194 21.11 2.07 7.25
N VAL A 195 21.87 2.38 8.31
CA VAL A 195 21.45 3.34 9.34
C VAL A 195 21.09 4.68 8.70
N LEU A 196 21.98 5.19 7.84
CA LEU A 196 21.73 6.43 7.11
C LEU A 196 20.49 6.33 6.20
N ALA A 197 20.38 5.27 5.40
CA ALA A 197 19.23 5.05 4.51
C ALA A 197 17.91 5.01 5.28
N MET A 198 17.86 4.33 6.43
CA MET A 198 16.70 4.29 7.32
C MET A 198 16.33 5.69 7.85
N ALA A 199 17.31 6.48 8.27
CA ALA A 199 17.06 7.86 8.71
C ALA A 199 16.53 8.74 7.54
N ARG A 200 17.04 8.54 6.31
CA ARG A 200 16.59 9.29 5.14
C ARG A 200 15.17 8.93 4.71
N ILE A 201 14.77 7.66 4.76
CA ILE A 201 13.38 7.29 4.46
C ILE A 201 12.39 7.78 5.51
N VAL A 202 12.77 7.83 6.79
CA VAL A 202 11.96 8.46 7.84
C VAL A 202 11.81 9.96 7.55
N THR A 203 12.90 10.64 7.18
CA THR A 203 12.88 12.07 6.81
C THR A 203 11.97 12.32 5.60
N ALA A 204 12.10 11.51 4.55
CA ALA A 204 11.28 11.62 3.34
C ALA A 204 9.80 11.36 3.63
N SER A 205 9.49 10.38 4.48
CA SER A 205 8.13 10.08 4.92
C SER A 205 7.51 11.25 5.67
N LYS A 206 8.25 11.86 6.60
CA LYS A 206 7.81 13.08 7.32
C LYS A 206 7.61 14.26 6.38
N ALA A 207 8.48 14.44 5.39
CA ALA A 207 8.36 15.48 4.38
C ALA A 207 7.11 15.30 3.52
N LEU A 208 6.80 14.07 3.09
CA LEU A 208 5.55 13.78 2.38
C LEU A 208 4.34 14.16 3.25
N LEU A 209 4.26 13.66 4.49
CA LEU A 209 3.13 13.90 5.39
C LEU A 209 2.88 15.40 5.61
N THR A 210 3.93 16.15 5.95
CA THR A 210 3.85 17.61 6.17
C THR A 210 3.49 18.39 4.90
N SER A 211 3.81 17.88 3.71
CA SER A 211 3.46 18.52 2.44
C SER A 211 2.01 18.31 2.01
N VAL A 212 1.37 17.22 2.45
CA VAL A 212 0.02 16.83 1.99
C VAL A 212 -1.08 16.98 3.03
N LEU A 213 -0.72 17.15 4.30
CA LEU A 213 -1.63 17.28 5.43
C LEU A 213 -1.57 18.67 6.07
N SER A 214 -2.70 19.13 6.60
CA SER A 214 -2.76 20.34 7.43
C SER A 214 -2.23 20.10 8.85
N GLY A 215 -1.91 21.16 9.59
CA GLY A 215 -1.48 21.03 11.00
C GLY A 215 -2.51 20.31 11.89
N GLN A 216 -3.81 20.46 11.60
CA GLN A 216 -4.87 19.73 12.30
C GLN A 216 -4.81 18.22 11.96
N GLN A 217 -4.67 17.89 10.68
CA GLN A 217 -4.57 16.50 10.22
C GLN A 217 -3.31 15.79 10.71
N MET A 218 -2.21 16.53 10.90
CA MET A 218 -0.98 16.00 11.51
C MET A 218 -1.18 15.56 12.97
N SER A 219 -2.22 16.06 13.65
CA SER A 219 -2.57 15.67 15.02
C SER A 219 -3.47 14.42 15.09
N ASP A 220 -3.83 13.83 13.93
CA ASP A 220 -4.65 12.62 13.89
C ASP A 220 -3.95 11.42 14.56
N SER A 221 -4.71 10.59 15.27
CA SER A 221 -4.18 9.43 16.00
C SER A 221 -3.45 8.41 15.10
N MET A 222 -3.89 8.24 13.84
CA MET A 222 -3.23 7.36 12.88
C MET A 222 -1.90 7.95 12.40
N ILE A 223 -1.83 9.27 12.25
CA ILE A 223 -0.59 9.97 11.83
C ILE A 223 0.42 9.95 12.97
N THR A 224 0.01 10.31 14.17
CA THR A 224 0.89 10.28 15.35
C THR A 224 1.42 8.86 15.63
N GLY A 225 0.57 7.83 15.55
CA GLY A 225 1.02 6.44 15.68
C GLY A 225 1.95 5.98 14.54
N LEU A 226 1.73 6.47 13.31
CA LEU A 226 2.65 6.21 12.19
C LEU A 226 4.01 6.88 12.40
N LEU A 227 4.02 8.14 12.87
CA LEU A 227 5.25 8.88 13.14
C LEU A 227 6.06 8.25 14.27
N ASP A 228 5.41 7.85 15.36
CA ASP A 228 6.04 7.13 16.46
C ASP A 228 6.70 5.82 15.96
N TRP A 229 6.00 5.04 15.14
CA TRP A 229 6.60 3.86 14.52
C TRP A 229 7.81 4.20 13.65
N LEU A 230 7.72 5.21 12.78
CA LEU A 230 8.82 5.63 11.91
C LEU A 230 10.05 6.08 12.71
N GLU A 231 9.85 6.78 13.83
CA GLU A 231 10.94 7.29 14.68
C GLU A 231 11.70 6.20 15.43
N ASN A 232 11.04 5.06 15.69
CA ASN A 232 11.61 3.92 16.40
C ASN A 232 12.12 2.81 15.45
N LEU A 233 12.28 3.11 14.15
CA LEU A 233 12.85 2.15 13.20
C LEU A 233 14.36 1.99 13.40
N GLU A 234 14.79 0.75 13.62
CA GLU A 234 16.20 0.37 13.69
C GLU A 234 16.55 -0.61 12.56
N PRO A 235 17.72 -0.46 11.90
CA PRO A 235 18.16 -1.43 10.92
C PRO A 235 18.53 -2.76 11.59
N LEU A 236 18.30 -3.87 10.89
CA LEU A 236 18.74 -5.18 11.34
C LEU A 236 20.27 -5.26 11.40
N PRO A 237 20.84 -6.14 12.24
CA PRO A 237 22.28 -6.37 12.28
C PRO A 237 22.86 -6.78 10.92
N ARG A 238 22.09 -7.56 10.14
CA ARG A 238 22.46 -8.00 8.79
C ARG A 238 21.23 -8.20 7.92
N ILE A 239 21.46 -8.12 6.61
CA ILE A 239 20.53 -8.54 5.55
C ILE A 239 21.15 -9.75 4.88
N GLU A 240 20.35 -10.80 4.64
CA GLU A 240 20.77 -11.97 3.88
C GLU A 240 20.31 -11.87 2.42
N SER A 241 21.19 -12.26 1.51
CA SER A 241 20.89 -12.39 0.08
C SER A 241 20.81 -13.86 -0.28
N ALA A 242 19.90 -14.20 -1.20
CA ALA A 242 19.86 -15.52 -1.79
C ALA A 242 21.18 -15.80 -2.55
N PRO A 243 21.66 -17.06 -2.58
CA PRO A 243 22.88 -17.41 -3.31
C PRO A 243 22.73 -17.10 -4.80
N SER A 244 23.81 -16.59 -5.43
CA SER A 244 23.86 -16.41 -6.88
C SER A 244 23.90 -17.77 -7.57
N THR A 245 22.93 -18.04 -8.46
CA THR A 245 22.82 -19.27 -9.27
C THR A 245 23.91 -19.42 -10.35
N ASP A 246 25.14 -18.96 -10.09
CA ASP A 246 26.30 -19.26 -10.94
C ASP A 246 26.87 -20.66 -10.67
N GLU A 247 26.30 -21.40 -9.70
CA GLU A 247 26.68 -22.78 -9.35
C GLU A 247 25.82 -23.89 -10.02
N GLU A 248 24.98 -23.56 -11.01
CA GLU A 248 24.27 -24.57 -11.83
C GLU A 248 24.75 -24.53 -13.29
N VAL A 249 25.98 -25.01 -13.57
CA VAL A 249 26.34 -25.94 -14.68
C VAL A 249 27.80 -26.38 -14.48
N MET A 250 28.05 -27.40 -13.66
CA MET A 250 29.16 -28.34 -13.90
C MET A 250 28.63 -29.76 -13.65
N VAL A 251 27.89 -30.26 -14.64
CA VAL A 251 27.59 -31.69 -14.79
C VAL A 251 28.50 -32.23 -15.89
#